data_AF-A0A6I5WDT4-F1
#
_entry.id   AF-A0A6I5WDT4-F1
#
_cell.length_a   1.000
_cell.length_b   1.000
_cell.length_c   1.000
_cell.angle_alpha   90.00
_cell.angle_beta   90.00
_cell.angle_gamma   90.00
#
_symmetry.space_group_name_H-M   'P 1'
#
loop_
_entity.id
_entity.type
_entity.pdbx_description
1 polymer ?
#
loop_
_entity_poly.entity_id
_entity_poly.type
_entity_poly.pdbx_seq_one_letter_code
_entity_poly.pdbx_strand_id
1 'polypeptide(L)'
;MLEAGSRMRNQPPPPAAVFEALTTPDRDPRRPWLRLLDDEQAPRVLRAEHPHLVVWSSLWPRRPDAEVHFHLAFDGIYGTQLRWTLLVVEPLPDPSLLGHLRKRLNFLINENLRSTFGQ
;
A
#
# COMPACT_ATOMS: atom_id res chain seq x y z
N MET A 1 -2.70 12.33 -13.27
CA MET A 1 -1.86 11.13 -13.04
C MET A 1 -2.49 9.97 -13.80
N LEU A 2 -1.68 9.01 -14.27
CA LEU A 2 -2.09 7.80 -14.96
C LEU A 2 -2.14 6.63 -13.98
N GLU A 3 -3.12 5.74 -14.13
CA GLU A 3 -3.16 4.50 -13.36
C GLU A 3 -2.09 3.53 -13.87
N ALA A 4 -1.06 3.36 -13.04
CA ALA A 4 -0.01 2.39 -13.25
C ALA A 4 -0.39 1.00 -12.72
N GLY A 5 -1.48 0.84 -11.96
CA GLY A 5 -2.09 -0.46 -11.68
C GLY A 5 -2.92 -0.46 -10.40
N SER A 6 -3.83 -1.40 -10.27
CA SER A 6 -4.68 -1.55 -9.09
C SER A 6 -4.85 -3.02 -8.73
N ARG A 7 -4.91 -3.33 -7.42
CA ARG A 7 -5.36 -4.65 -6.95
C ARG A 7 -6.18 -4.50 -5.69
N MET A 8 -7.19 -5.37 -5.60
CA MET A 8 -8.08 -5.48 -4.46
C MET A 8 -7.94 -6.85 -3.80
N ARG A 9 -7.89 -6.89 -2.47
CA ARG A 9 -7.92 -8.13 -1.69
C ARG A 9 -8.52 -7.84 -0.31
N ASN A 10 -9.25 -8.81 0.24
CA ASN A 10 -9.76 -8.69 1.60
C ASN A 10 -8.62 -8.88 2.60
N GLN A 11 -8.59 -8.08 3.65
CA GLN A 11 -7.75 -8.22 4.83
C GLN A 11 -8.62 -8.69 6.01
N PRO A 12 -8.12 -9.60 6.88
CA PRO A 12 -8.90 -10.11 8.01
C PRO A 12 -9.40 -9.06 9.02
N PRO A 13 -8.62 -8.03 9.41
CA PRO A 13 -9.04 -7.09 10.43
C PRO A 13 -9.98 -5.99 9.87
N PRO A 14 -10.66 -5.23 10.74
CA PRO A 14 -11.56 -4.15 10.33
C PRO A 14 -10.80 -2.95 9.73
N PRO A 15 -11.49 -2.08 8.95
CA PRO A 15 -10.83 -0.99 8.21
C PRO A 15 -9.98 -0.06 9.06
N ALA A 16 -10.42 0.26 10.28
CA ALA A 16 -9.66 1.10 11.21
C ALA A 16 -8.30 0.48 11.58
N ALA A 17 -8.22 -0.83 11.76
CA ALA A 17 -6.95 -1.50 12.09
C ALA A 17 -5.99 -1.54 10.88
N VAL A 18 -6.52 -1.76 9.67
CA VAL A 18 -5.71 -1.68 8.44
C VAL A 18 -5.25 -0.25 8.19
N PHE A 19 -6.12 0.74 8.37
CA PHE A 19 -5.81 2.15 8.24
C PHE A 19 -4.64 2.54 9.16
N GLU A 20 -4.72 2.18 10.44
CA GLU A 20 -3.66 2.41 11.42
C GLU A 20 -2.33 1.78 11.01
N ALA A 21 -2.35 0.55 10.49
CA ALA A 21 -1.14 -0.12 10.03
C ALA A 21 -0.53 0.58 8.79
N LEU A 22 -1.37 1.19 7.93
CA LEU A 22 -0.91 1.93 6.76
C LEU A 22 -0.40 3.34 7.09
N THR A 23 -0.97 4.01 8.10
CA THR A 23 -0.51 5.34 8.51
C THR A 23 0.69 5.28 9.45
N THR A 24 0.83 4.18 10.21
CA THR A 24 1.92 3.97 11.17
C THR A 24 2.55 2.57 10.98
N PRO A 25 3.34 2.35 9.91
CA PRO A 25 3.91 1.03 9.60
C PRO A 25 4.82 0.46 10.70
N ASP A 26 5.50 1.33 11.44
CA ASP A 26 6.48 0.98 12.47
C ASP A 26 5.87 0.91 13.89
N ARG A 27 4.53 0.90 14.01
CA ARG A 27 3.83 0.92 15.29
C ARG A 27 4.24 -0.23 16.23
N ASP A 28 4.48 -1.42 15.68
CA ASP A 28 5.03 -2.56 16.41
C ASP A 28 6.40 -2.94 15.85
N PRO A 29 7.50 -2.49 16.50
CA PRO A 29 8.86 -2.83 16.08
C PRO A 29 9.15 -4.33 16.10
N ARG A 30 8.34 -5.15 16.80
CA ARG A 30 8.48 -6.61 16.84
C ARG A 30 7.82 -7.29 15.65
N ARG A 31 6.95 -6.58 14.91
CA ARG A 31 6.22 -7.09 13.74
C ARG A 31 6.32 -6.13 12.55
N PRO A 32 7.54 -5.78 12.08
CA PRO A 32 7.70 -4.90 10.94
C PRO A 32 7.26 -5.63 9.67
N TRP A 33 6.29 -5.02 8.97
CA TRP A 33 5.78 -5.53 7.70
C TRP A 33 6.26 -4.71 6.50
N LEU A 34 6.50 -3.42 6.69
CA LEU A 34 7.04 -2.53 5.65
C LEU A 34 8.56 -2.72 5.53
N ARG A 35 8.95 -3.90 5.02
CA ARG A 35 10.35 -4.28 4.81
C ARG A 35 10.79 -3.81 3.45
N LEU A 36 11.41 -2.65 3.38
CA LEU A 36 11.86 -2.00 2.15
C LEU A 36 13.18 -2.62 1.64
N LEU A 37 13.39 -2.59 0.32
CA LEU A 37 14.66 -2.93 -0.30
C LEU A 37 15.64 -1.73 -0.25
N ASP A 38 16.91 -1.97 -0.56
CA ASP A 38 17.97 -0.94 -0.52
C ASP A 38 17.73 0.22 -1.51
N ASP A 39 16.94 -0.01 -2.57
CA ASP A 39 16.56 0.98 -3.57
C ASP A 39 15.14 1.56 -3.35
N GLU A 40 14.54 1.29 -2.19
CA GLU A 40 13.23 1.80 -1.78
C GLU A 40 13.36 2.77 -0.61
N GLN A 41 12.34 3.61 -0.43
CA GLN A 41 12.25 4.57 0.66
C GLN A 41 10.94 4.43 1.44
N ALA A 42 10.96 4.84 2.70
CA ALA A 42 9.76 4.91 3.50
C ALA A 42 8.78 5.93 2.90
N PRO A 43 7.50 5.55 2.71
CA PRO A 43 6.50 6.46 2.20
C PRO A 43 6.16 7.49 3.28
N ARG A 44 5.85 8.71 2.85
CA ARG A 44 5.18 9.71 3.68
C ARG A 44 3.67 9.62 3.42
N VAL A 45 2.86 9.77 4.46
CA VAL A 45 1.41 9.89 4.31
C VAL A 45 1.11 11.29 3.76
N LEU A 46 0.63 11.37 2.52
CA LEU A 46 0.25 12.62 1.85
C LEU A 46 -1.19 13.04 2.21
N ARG A 47 -2.08 12.05 2.36
CA ARG A 47 -3.48 12.25 2.76
C ARG A 47 -3.95 11.03 3.54
N ALA A 48 -4.78 11.25 4.56
CA ALA A 48 -5.41 10.17 5.30
C ALA A 48 -6.81 10.59 5.74
N GLU A 49 -7.82 9.79 5.41
CA GLU A 49 -9.21 9.99 5.81
C GLU A 49 -9.68 8.73 6.50
N HIS A 50 -9.75 8.78 7.83
CA HIS A 50 -10.04 7.60 8.63
C HIS A 50 -11.50 7.13 8.43
N PRO A 51 -11.75 5.81 8.27
CA PRO A 51 -10.82 4.72 8.01
C PRO A 51 -10.68 4.38 6.50
N HIS A 52 -11.14 5.23 5.59
CA HIS A 52 -11.46 4.91 4.20
C HIS A 52 -10.34 5.12 3.17
N LEU A 53 -9.42 6.04 3.44
CA LEU A 53 -8.40 6.44 2.46
C LEU A 53 -7.04 6.68 3.12
N VAL A 54 -5.99 6.11 2.57
CA VAL A 54 -4.60 6.52 2.84
C VAL A 54 -3.90 6.74 1.51
N VAL A 55 -3.20 7.86 1.37
CA VAL A 55 -2.37 8.16 0.21
C VAL A 55 -0.92 8.24 0.67
N TRP A 56 -0.08 7.39 0.10
CA TRP A 56 1.36 7.44 0.30
C TRP A 56 2.05 8.16 -0.84
N SER A 57 3.14 8.85 -0.49
CA SER A 57 4.17 9.25 -1.45
C SER A 57 4.87 8.03 -2.02
N SER A 58 5.68 8.25 -3.05
CA SER A 58 6.44 7.18 -3.68
C SER A 58 7.31 6.39 -2.71
N LEU A 59 7.35 5.07 -2.94
CA LEU A 59 8.29 4.14 -2.34
C LEU A 59 9.62 4.08 -3.10
N TRP A 60 9.70 4.66 -4.31
CA TRP A 60 10.83 4.50 -5.21
C TRP A 60 11.45 5.85 -5.55
N PRO A 61 12.71 6.11 -5.15
CA PRO A 61 13.43 7.34 -5.51
C PRO A 61 13.51 7.59 -7.02
N ARG A 62 13.48 6.53 -7.84
CA ARG A 62 13.48 6.62 -9.32
C ARG A 62 12.16 7.08 -9.93
N ARG A 63 11.06 7.03 -9.17
CA ARG A 63 9.73 7.54 -9.56
C ARG A 63 9.15 8.35 -8.39
N PRO A 64 9.75 9.51 -8.06
CA PRO A 64 9.33 10.30 -6.91
C PRO A 64 7.92 10.89 -7.08
N ASP A 65 7.43 10.91 -8.33
CA ASP A 65 6.08 11.31 -8.73
C ASP A 65 5.00 10.27 -8.43
N ALA A 66 5.39 9.04 -8.09
CA ALA A 66 4.42 7.97 -7.84
C ALA A 66 3.66 8.22 -6.54
N GLU A 67 2.38 7.91 -6.55
CA GLU A 67 1.52 7.88 -5.37
C GLU A 67 0.84 6.52 -5.26
N VAL A 68 0.64 6.06 -4.03
CA VAL A 68 -0.08 4.82 -3.76
C VAL A 68 -1.32 5.15 -2.96
N HIS A 69 -2.48 4.91 -3.57
CA HIS A 69 -3.78 5.22 -3.02
C HIS A 69 -4.39 3.94 -2.46
N PHE A 70 -4.65 3.91 -1.16
CA PHE A 70 -5.28 2.81 -0.45
C PHE A 70 -6.73 3.18 -0.14
N HIS A 71 -7.66 2.45 -0.74
CA HIS A 71 -9.08 2.52 -0.40
C HIS A 71 -9.46 1.35 0.48
N LEU A 72 -10.13 1.65 1.58
CA LEU A 72 -10.55 0.69 2.58
C LEU A 72 -12.08 0.74 2.71
N ALA A 73 -12.71 -0.39 2.42
CA ALA A 73 -14.13 -0.59 2.63
C ALA A 73 -14.35 -1.78 3.57
N PHE A 74 -15.48 -1.79 4.26
CA PHE A 74 -15.90 -2.97 5.02
C PHE A 74 -16.20 -4.12 4.04
N ASP A 75 -15.78 -5.34 4.35
CA ASP A 75 -16.00 -6.51 3.48
C ASP A 75 -17.41 -7.13 3.60
N GLY A 76 -18.24 -6.60 4.52
CA GLY A 76 -19.60 -7.05 4.78
C GLY A 76 -19.72 -8.03 5.96
N ILE A 77 -18.61 -8.49 6.53
CA ILE A 77 -18.61 -9.44 7.65
C ILE A 77 -17.89 -8.84 8.86
N TYR A 78 -16.56 -8.80 8.84
CA TYR A 78 -15.70 -8.24 9.90
C TYR A 78 -14.34 -7.75 9.37
N GLY A 79 -14.05 -7.94 8.09
CA GLY A 79 -12.77 -7.63 7.48
C GLY A 79 -12.81 -6.35 6.64
N THR A 80 -11.70 -6.12 5.94
CA THR A 80 -11.51 -4.94 5.10
C THR A 80 -11.31 -5.36 3.66
N GLN A 81 -12.14 -4.88 2.74
CA GLN A 81 -11.78 -4.88 1.32
C GLN A 81 -10.76 -3.77 1.08
N LEU A 82 -9.47 -4.14 0.97
CA LEU A 82 -8.39 -3.19 0.70
C LEU A 82 -8.08 -3.18 -0.79
N ARG A 83 -8.14 -2.00 -1.41
CA ARG A 83 -7.66 -1.75 -2.76
C ARG A 83 -6.47 -0.81 -2.71
N TRP A 84 -5.35 -1.21 -3.28
CA TRP A 84 -4.28 -0.29 -3.59
C TRP A 84 -4.33 0.07 -5.08
N THR A 85 -4.05 1.33 -5.40
CA THR A 85 -3.91 1.84 -6.76
C THR A 85 -2.62 2.65 -6.83
N LEU A 86 -1.72 2.28 -7.75
CA LEU A 86 -0.49 2.98 -8.05
C LEU A 86 -0.78 4.01 -9.14
N LEU A 87 -0.54 5.29 -8.85
CA LEU A 87 -0.67 6.41 -9.77
C LEU A 87 0.70 7.01 -10.07
N VAL A 88 0.93 7.42 -11.30
CA VAL A 88 2.18 8.06 -11.72
C VAL A 88 1.93 9.22 -12.67
N VAL A 89 2.86 10.16 -12.79
CA VAL A 89 2.82 11.19 -13.83
C VAL A 89 3.30 10.60 -15.15
N GLU A 90 2.77 11.09 -16.27
CA GLU A 90 3.20 10.66 -17.60
C GLU A 90 4.71 10.95 -17.81
N PRO A 91 5.47 10.05 -18.46
CA PRO A 91 5.07 8.78 -19.07
C PRO A 91 4.90 7.64 -18.06
N LEU A 92 4.03 6.68 -18.42
CA LEU A 92 4.02 5.38 -17.76
C LEU A 92 5.41 4.75 -17.85
N PRO A 93 5.89 4.10 -16.77
CA PRO A 93 7.10 3.29 -16.83
C PRO A 93 7.01 2.21 -17.91
N ASP A 94 8.17 1.73 -18.37
CA ASP A 94 8.21 0.57 -19.25
C ASP A 94 7.54 -0.66 -18.60
N PRO A 95 7.06 -1.63 -19.40
CA PRO A 95 6.31 -2.77 -18.87
C PRO A 95 7.06 -3.59 -17.81
N SER A 96 8.39 -3.67 -17.88
CA SER A 96 9.21 -4.42 -16.93
C SER A 96 9.22 -3.73 -15.57
N LEU A 97 9.54 -2.44 -15.53
CA LEU A 97 9.49 -1.65 -14.31
C LEU A 97 8.07 -1.62 -13.74
N LEU A 98 7.06 -1.40 -14.57
CA LEU A 98 5.66 -1.41 -14.14
C LEU A 98 5.25 -2.73 -13.48
N GLY A 99 5.66 -3.86 -14.07
CA GLY A 99 5.45 -5.20 -13.50
C GLY A 99 6.14 -5.35 -12.15
N HIS A 100 7.38 -4.86 -12.01
CA HIS A 100 8.13 -4.87 -10.76
C HIS A 100 7.40 -4.07 -9.66
N LEU A 101 7.02 -2.81 -9.91
CA LEU A 101 6.33 -1.95 -8.94
C LEU A 101 5.02 -2.59 -8.43
N ARG A 102 4.20 -3.13 -9.34
CA ARG A 102 2.95 -3.82 -9.00
C ARG A 102 3.18 -5.07 -8.17
N LYS A 103 4.16 -5.90 -8.55
CA LYS A 103 4.52 -7.11 -7.80
C LYS A 103 4.97 -6.75 -6.39
N ARG A 104 5.76 -5.69 -6.28
CA ARG A 104 6.33 -5.23 -5.02
C ARG A 104 5.28 -4.70 -4.05
N LEU A 105 4.36 -3.85 -4.51
CA LEU A 105 3.20 -3.42 -3.71
C LEU A 105 2.34 -4.60 -3.27
N ASN A 106 2.10 -5.55 -4.17
CA ASN A 106 1.37 -6.76 -3.81
C ASN A 106 2.05 -7.53 -2.70
N PHE A 107 3.36 -7.70 -2.75
CA PHE A 107 4.10 -8.39 -1.72
C PHE A 107 4.01 -7.65 -0.36
N LEU A 108 4.28 -6.35 -0.34
CA LEU A 108 4.21 -5.57 0.91
C LEU A 108 2.82 -5.61 1.55
N ILE A 109 1.76 -5.47 0.76
CA ILE A 109 0.39 -5.28 1.28
C ILE A 109 -0.37 -6.60 1.47
N ASN A 110 -0.24 -7.52 0.52
CA ASN A 110 -1.03 -8.75 0.53
C ASN A 110 -0.30 -9.95 1.13
N GLU A 111 1.02 -9.83 1.33
CA GLU A 111 1.83 -10.82 2.04
C GLU A 111 2.25 -10.26 3.41
N ASN A 112 3.13 -9.26 3.44
CA ASN A 112 3.75 -8.82 4.70
C ASN A 112 2.73 -8.20 5.66
N LEU A 113 1.99 -7.18 5.23
CA LEU A 113 1.00 -6.52 6.09
C LEU A 113 -0.03 -7.53 6.59
N ARG A 114 -0.56 -8.36 5.68
CA ARG A 114 -1.52 -9.40 6.01
C ARG A 114 -1.00 -10.35 7.11
N SER A 115 0.27 -10.74 7.04
CA SER A 115 0.87 -11.65 8.03
C SER A 115 0.90 -11.09 9.46
N THR A 116 0.96 -9.76 9.61
CA THR A 116 0.96 -9.15 10.96
C THR A 116 -0.35 -9.33 11.70
N PHE A 117 -1.45 -9.58 10.97
CA PHE A 117 -2.77 -9.86 11.52
C PHE A 117 -2.96 -11.34 11.90
N GLY A 118 -1.89 -12.14 11.90
CA GLY A 118 -1.91 -13.54 12.38
C GLY A 118 -2.37 -14.55 11.33
N GLN A 119 -2.11 -14.28 10.06
CA GLN A 119 -2.37 -15.20 8.92
C GLN A 119 -1.06 -15.66 8.28
#